data_AF-A0A9D4PS05-F1
#
_entry.id   AF-A0A9D4PS05-F1
#
_cell.length_a   1.000
_cell.length_b   1.000
_cell.length_c   1.000
_cell.angle_alpha   90.00
_cell.angle_beta   90.00
_cell.angle_gamma   90.00
#
_symmetry.space_group_name_H-M   'P 1'
#
loop_
_entity.id
_entity.type
_entity.pdbx_description
1 polymer ?
#
loop_
_entity_poly.entity_id
_entity_poly.type
_entity_poly.pdbx_seq_one_letter_code
_entity_poly.pdbx_strand_id
1 'polypeptide(L)'
;MSSSAQGLYAVSGRTGGVLWTLSGAGDAVVERSNMYTAQHIRDVDADGTADLLIAHGGDPLREPGAPSDRLAGRLLVVSGRSGKLLSWAMVPDGRETYYSPQLMLYPDGTELVLFGTGGETHGGSLWSLPLRELLAGRVDEARALYTDPHKGIMTPPALVDVTGDGVADLVMAAFNSTVFALDGLSFARLWSQRFAQSESYSTPAVGYFNDDRTPDVMVSYQTGPGFPLYVSSQTTVLDGRTGRPLLSRPVHSALGAQASPLAISMPGVGRDIFLYWLSDCHSAKVREDKEFALAAGTSVFLRSRADFCRLRFGSRLYTRLYALWSNAGPPGVLLYDSDEKRTLEYSGLLNFTAIGSRFLEQHPEYRRIRRHVGPHDAGGVQRTISTGTLMPGSEPHSIDLVFATFWFLPTRVRTMSTDERRCLERIRAHEGARFQVDSPLYGLDHDAFEQLAAAECGQDDDNDQLAYDPFDRRMGQLTVYRVRLKCACDRCAGPLPFGRQRWPAYMGANADCYTRKP
;
A
#
# COMPACT_ATOMS: atom_id res chain seq x y z
N MET A 1 7.51 31.01 -14.55
CA MET A 1 6.84 29.76 -14.98
C MET A 1 6.65 28.92 -13.73
N SER A 2 5.40 28.79 -13.28
CA SER A 2 5.02 28.02 -12.09
C SER A 2 5.34 26.54 -12.32
N SER A 3 6.33 25.99 -11.62
CA SER A 3 6.65 24.56 -11.65
C SER A 3 5.84 23.80 -10.59
N SER A 4 4.53 23.71 -10.78
CA SER A 4 3.67 22.81 -10.00
C SER A 4 3.88 21.37 -10.50
N ALA A 5 4.86 20.69 -9.93
CA ALA A 5 5.24 19.32 -10.30
C ALA A 5 4.27 18.27 -9.69
N GLN A 6 2.98 18.34 -10.07
CA GLN A 6 2.02 17.25 -9.93
C GLN A 6 1.13 17.24 -11.18
N GLY A 7 1.21 16.17 -11.96
CA GLY A 7 0.51 16.06 -13.24
C GLY A 7 0.65 14.67 -13.84
N LEU A 8 -0.24 14.32 -14.75
CA LEU A 8 -0.15 13.12 -15.56
C LEU A 8 0.64 13.45 -16.84
N TYR A 9 1.61 12.60 -17.17
CA TYR A 9 2.49 12.74 -18.33
C TYR A 9 2.50 11.44 -19.11
N ALA A 10 2.45 11.53 -20.44
CA ALA A 10 2.92 10.45 -21.29
C ALA A 10 4.35 10.71 -21.72
N VAL A 11 5.20 9.69 -21.63
CA VAL A 11 6.62 9.78 -21.99
C VAL A 11 6.94 8.70 -23.01
N SER A 12 7.69 9.06 -24.04
CA SER A 12 8.17 8.11 -25.05
C SER A 12 9.18 7.16 -24.41
N GLY A 13 8.86 5.87 -24.37
CA GLY A 13 9.80 4.84 -23.90
C GLY A 13 11.07 4.73 -24.76
N ARG A 14 11.08 5.28 -25.98
CA ARG A 14 12.25 5.27 -26.89
C ARG A 14 13.20 6.43 -26.63
N THR A 15 12.67 7.62 -26.41
CA THR A 15 13.46 8.87 -26.36
C THR A 15 13.49 9.52 -24.99
N GLY A 16 12.61 9.11 -24.07
CA GLY A 16 12.40 9.80 -22.80
C GLY A 16 11.72 11.16 -22.93
N GLY A 17 11.32 11.58 -24.14
CA GLY A 17 10.63 12.84 -24.37
C GLY A 17 9.17 12.79 -23.92
N VAL A 18 8.69 13.89 -23.33
CA VAL A 18 7.27 14.06 -22.98
C VAL A 18 6.45 14.14 -24.27
N LEU A 19 5.47 13.25 -24.41
CA LEU A 19 4.52 13.22 -25.52
C LEU A 19 3.39 14.22 -25.30
N TRP A 20 2.84 14.23 -24.09
CA TRP A 20 1.83 15.19 -23.67
C TRP A 20 1.79 15.32 -22.15
N THR A 21 1.17 16.40 -21.69
CA THR A 21 0.85 16.67 -20.29
C THR A 21 -0.66 16.87 -20.15
N LEU A 22 -1.24 16.47 -19.02
CA LEU A 22 -2.66 16.69 -18.76
C LEU A 22 -3.06 18.16 -19.01
N SER A 23 -4.11 18.35 -19.81
CA SER A 23 -4.58 19.67 -20.24
C SER A 23 -6.10 19.78 -20.14
N GLY A 24 -6.62 21.01 -20.08
CA GLY A 24 -8.05 21.26 -19.94
C GLY A 24 -8.64 20.85 -18.59
N ALA A 25 -7.79 20.70 -17.57
CA ALA A 25 -8.20 20.12 -16.29
C ALA A 25 -9.01 21.05 -15.39
N GLY A 26 -8.76 22.37 -15.41
CA GLY A 26 -9.46 23.33 -14.55
C GLY A 26 -9.60 22.85 -13.10
N ASP A 27 -10.82 22.85 -12.60
CA ASP A 27 -11.16 22.45 -11.21
C ASP A 27 -11.11 20.92 -10.97
N ALA A 28 -10.93 20.11 -12.03
CA ALA A 28 -10.81 18.66 -11.90
C ALA A 28 -9.49 18.22 -11.26
N VAL A 29 -8.43 19.06 -11.34
CA VAL A 29 -7.11 18.76 -10.78
C VAL A 29 -6.81 19.68 -9.62
N VAL A 30 -6.88 19.11 -8.42
CA VAL A 30 -6.42 19.77 -7.19
C VAL A 30 -4.94 19.51 -6.97
N GLU A 31 -4.14 20.57 -6.82
CA GLU A 31 -2.67 20.52 -6.69
C GLU A 31 -2.17 19.66 -5.53
N ARG A 32 -2.96 19.52 -4.46
CA ARG A 32 -2.61 18.72 -3.27
C ARG A 32 -2.95 17.24 -3.41
N SER A 33 -3.70 16.84 -4.43
CA SER A 33 -4.15 15.46 -4.60
C SER A 33 -3.23 14.61 -5.47
N ASN A 34 -3.21 13.31 -5.19
CA ASN A 34 -2.39 12.36 -5.92
C ASN A 34 -3.14 11.82 -7.12
N MET A 35 -2.38 11.49 -8.18
CA MET A 35 -2.87 10.68 -9.30
C MET A 35 -2.55 9.21 -9.05
N TYR A 36 -3.56 8.37 -9.06
CA TYR A 36 -3.41 6.92 -8.96
C TYR A 36 -3.26 6.28 -10.34
N THR A 37 -2.92 5.00 -10.36
CA THR A 37 -2.52 4.32 -11.59
C THR A 37 -3.62 4.34 -12.64
N ALA A 38 -3.27 4.86 -13.82
CA ALA A 38 -4.18 4.98 -14.95
C ALA A 38 -4.59 3.60 -15.48
N GLN A 39 -5.87 3.45 -15.80
CA GLN A 39 -6.43 2.30 -16.49
C GLN A 39 -6.71 2.66 -17.93
N HIS A 40 -6.40 1.76 -18.86
CA HIS A 40 -6.86 1.90 -20.23
C HIS A 40 -8.37 1.64 -20.31
N ILE A 41 -9.07 2.51 -21.00
CA ILE A 41 -10.46 2.32 -21.42
C ILE A 41 -10.51 2.35 -22.95
N ARG A 42 -11.65 2.00 -23.54
CA ARG A 42 -11.88 2.19 -24.98
C ARG A 42 -11.66 3.65 -25.39
N ASP A 43 -11.34 3.85 -26.67
CA ASP A 43 -11.27 5.16 -27.30
C ASP A 43 -12.67 5.81 -27.27
N VAL A 44 -12.85 6.83 -26.42
CA VAL A 44 -14.14 7.51 -26.22
C VAL A 44 -14.24 8.80 -27.02
N ASP A 45 -13.11 9.39 -27.44
CA ASP A 45 -13.08 10.59 -28.30
C ASP A 45 -12.88 10.28 -29.80
N ALA A 46 -12.75 9.00 -30.15
CA ALA A 46 -12.60 8.47 -31.50
C ALA A 46 -11.35 8.96 -32.23
N ASP A 47 -10.26 9.23 -31.50
CA ASP A 47 -9.00 9.68 -32.06
C ASP A 47 -8.05 8.56 -32.53
N GLY A 48 -8.45 7.30 -32.36
CA GLY A 48 -7.69 6.11 -32.72
C GLY A 48 -6.75 5.60 -31.62
N THR A 49 -6.78 6.20 -30.43
CA THR A 49 -5.98 5.80 -29.26
C THR A 49 -6.89 5.45 -28.10
N ALA A 50 -6.58 4.39 -27.36
CA ALA A 50 -7.30 4.06 -26.13
C ALA A 50 -7.13 5.17 -25.07
N ASP A 51 -8.20 5.53 -24.39
CA ASP A 51 -8.21 6.59 -23.38
C ASP A 51 -7.89 6.06 -21.98
N LEU A 52 -7.78 6.97 -21.01
CA LEU A 52 -7.31 6.69 -19.66
C LEU A 52 -8.37 7.05 -18.62
N LEU A 53 -8.63 6.14 -17.68
CA LEU A 53 -9.38 6.37 -16.46
C LEU A 53 -8.42 6.46 -15.27
N ILE A 54 -8.56 7.52 -14.46
CA ILE A 54 -7.65 7.82 -13.35
C ILE A 54 -8.44 8.26 -12.13
N ALA A 55 -8.03 7.82 -10.94
CA ALA A 55 -8.49 8.42 -9.69
C ALA A 55 -7.51 9.52 -9.27
N HIS A 56 -8.07 10.67 -8.86
CA HIS A 56 -7.33 11.82 -8.35
C HIS A 56 -7.85 12.15 -6.95
N GLY A 57 -7.03 11.97 -5.91
CA GLY A 57 -7.49 12.13 -4.54
C GLY A 57 -6.43 12.02 -3.45
N GLY A 58 -6.90 12.19 -2.22
CA GLY A 58 -6.08 12.24 -1.00
C GLY A 58 -5.38 13.58 -0.81
N ASP A 59 -5.10 13.95 0.44
CA ASP A 59 -4.16 15.02 0.79
C ASP A 59 -3.00 14.43 1.62
N PRO A 60 -1.79 14.24 1.04
CA PRO A 60 -0.65 13.67 1.75
C PRO A 60 -0.05 14.61 2.80
N LEU A 61 -0.49 15.88 2.87
CA LEU A 61 -0.02 16.88 3.82
C LEU A 61 -0.95 17.00 5.04
N ARG A 62 -2.12 16.36 5.03
CA ARG A 62 -3.10 16.44 6.10
C ARG A 62 -2.87 15.33 7.12
N GLU A 63 -2.71 15.70 8.39
CA GLU A 63 -2.63 14.72 9.47
C GLU A 63 -3.93 13.90 9.57
N PRO A 64 -3.87 12.59 9.86
CA PRO A 64 -5.05 11.77 10.11
C PRO A 64 -5.92 12.33 11.25
N GLY A 65 -7.24 12.23 11.14
CA GLY A 65 -8.18 12.73 12.15
C GLY A 65 -8.42 14.25 12.16
N ALA A 66 -7.67 15.05 11.39
CA ALA A 66 -7.88 16.51 11.34
C ALA A 66 -9.30 16.91 10.87
N PRO A 67 -9.90 18.02 11.37
CA PRO A 67 -11.26 18.47 11.07
C PRO A 67 -11.60 18.66 9.57
N SER A 68 -12.91 18.75 9.31
CA SER A 68 -13.68 18.34 8.11
C SER A 68 -13.48 19.05 6.76
N ASP A 69 -12.26 19.39 6.35
CA ASP A 69 -11.96 19.92 5.00
C ASP A 69 -11.15 18.96 4.13
N ARG A 70 -11.51 17.66 4.14
CA ARG A 70 -10.86 16.64 3.30
C ARG A 70 -11.19 16.86 1.83
N LEU A 71 -10.21 16.63 0.96
CA LEU A 71 -10.39 16.76 -0.48
C LEU A 71 -11.18 15.57 -1.03
N ALA A 72 -12.35 15.84 -1.60
CA ALA A 72 -13.12 14.80 -2.29
C ALA A 72 -12.29 14.18 -3.42
N GLY A 73 -12.32 12.86 -3.51
CA GLY A 73 -11.77 12.09 -4.60
C GLY A 73 -12.49 12.40 -5.92
N ARG A 74 -11.78 12.25 -7.02
CA ARG A 74 -12.30 12.48 -8.37
C ARG A 74 -11.92 11.32 -9.29
N LEU A 75 -12.80 11.02 -10.24
CA LEU A 75 -12.52 10.13 -11.36
C LEU A 75 -12.37 10.99 -12.61
N LEU A 76 -11.27 10.80 -13.34
CA LEU A 76 -10.91 11.56 -14.53
C LEU A 76 -10.84 10.61 -15.72
N VAL A 77 -11.41 11.03 -16.85
CA VAL A 77 -11.25 10.39 -18.16
C VAL A 77 -10.40 11.31 -19.04
N VAL A 78 -9.27 10.82 -19.51
CA VAL A 78 -8.25 11.61 -20.21
C VAL A 78 -7.93 10.96 -21.56
N SER A 79 -7.86 11.77 -22.62
CA SER A 79 -7.47 11.32 -23.95
C SER A 79 -6.07 10.71 -23.91
N GLY A 80 -5.94 9.45 -24.34
CA GLY A 80 -4.66 8.74 -24.34
C GLY A 80 -3.66 9.32 -25.35
N ARG A 81 -4.16 9.98 -26.39
CA ARG A 81 -3.34 10.58 -27.45
C ARG A 81 -2.82 11.97 -27.10
N SER A 82 -3.66 12.78 -26.45
CA SER A 82 -3.44 14.22 -26.30
C SER A 82 -3.26 14.69 -24.86
N GLY A 83 -3.64 13.86 -23.89
CA GLY A 83 -3.70 14.27 -22.48
C GLY A 83 -4.83 15.26 -22.18
N LYS A 84 -5.77 15.48 -23.10
CA LYS A 84 -6.94 16.34 -22.87
C LYS A 84 -7.91 15.67 -21.90
N LEU A 85 -8.37 16.40 -20.88
CA LEU A 85 -9.48 15.93 -20.04
C LEU A 85 -10.77 15.85 -20.87
N LEU A 86 -11.38 14.67 -20.89
CA LEU A 86 -12.60 14.37 -21.66
C LEU A 86 -13.85 14.44 -20.79
N SER A 87 -13.79 13.86 -19.59
CA SER A 87 -14.86 13.89 -18.60
C SER A 87 -14.27 13.70 -17.20
N TRP A 88 -14.97 14.16 -16.16
CA TRP A 88 -14.59 13.89 -14.78
C TRP A 88 -15.79 14.04 -13.86
N ALA A 89 -15.70 13.45 -12.67
CA ALA A 89 -16.66 13.67 -11.61
C ALA A 89 -16.06 13.42 -10.21
N MET A 90 -16.68 14.01 -9.19
CA MET A 90 -16.34 13.71 -7.79
C MET A 90 -16.94 12.36 -7.38
N VAL A 91 -16.30 11.67 -6.44
CA VAL A 91 -16.84 10.42 -5.88
C VAL A 91 -18.16 10.67 -5.11
N PRO A 92 -19.09 9.70 -5.05
CA PRO A 92 -20.47 9.92 -4.60
C PRO A 92 -20.60 10.42 -3.15
N ASP A 93 -19.71 9.99 -2.27
CA ASP A 93 -19.74 10.29 -0.83
C ASP A 93 -18.85 11.48 -0.43
N GLY A 94 -18.21 12.14 -1.40
CA GLY A 94 -17.32 13.27 -1.18
C GLY A 94 -16.07 12.94 -0.35
N ARG A 95 -15.76 11.65 -0.11
CA ARG A 95 -14.58 11.22 0.66
C ARG A 95 -13.32 11.26 -0.21
N GLU A 96 -12.16 11.19 0.42
CA GLU A 96 -10.88 10.98 -0.29
C GLU A 96 -10.89 9.63 -1.02
N THR A 97 -10.05 9.50 -2.05
CA THR A 97 -9.75 8.20 -2.68
C THR A 97 -8.25 8.00 -2.69
N TYR A 98 -7.82 6.81 -2.27
CA TYR A 98 -6.43 6.35 -2.35
C TYR A 98 -6.26 5.14 -3.27
N TYR A 99 -7.28 4.90 -4.10
CA TYR A 99 -7.52 3.66 -4.80
C TYR A 99 -7.23 3.82 -6.29
N SER A 100 -6.40 2.94 -6.86
CA SER A 100 -6.26 2.84 -8.32
C SER A 100 -7.52 2.20 -8.92
N PRO A 101 -8.28 2.91 -9.77
CA PRO A 101 -9.57 2.39 -10.27
C PRO A 101 -9.35 1.11 -11.08
N GLN A 102 -10.39 0.31 -11.24
CA GLN A 102 -10.37 -0.89 -12.08
C GLN A 102 -11.53 -0.88 -13.06
N LEU A 103 -11.34 -1.53 -14.20
CA LEU A 103 -12.37 -1.76 -15.19
C LEU A 103 -12.77 -3.23 -15.18
N MET A 104 -14.06 -3.50 -14.98
CA MET A 104 -14.64 -4.83 -15.06
C MET A 104 -15.58 -4.89 -16.26
N LEU A 105 -15.38 -5.87 -17.14
CA LEU A 105 -16.19 -6.08 -18.33
C LEU A 105 -17.19 -7.21 -18.10
N TYR A 106 -18.47 -6.92 -18.20
CA TYR A 106 -19.53 -7.92 -18.13
C TYR A 106 -19.69 -8.66 -19.47
N PRO A 107 -20.26 -9.88 -19.47
CA PRO A 107 -20.46 -10.67 -20.69
C PRO A 107 -21.30 -9.97 -21.77
N ASP A 108 -22.16 -9.04 -21.38
CA ASP A 108 -23.00 -8.23 -22.28
C ASP A 108 -22.26 -7.03 -22.91
N GLY A 109 -20.98 -6.84 -22.56
CA GLY A 109 -20.16 -5.71 -23.01
C GLY A 109 -20.25 -4.48 -22.11
N THR A 110 -21.02 -4.52 -21.01
CA THR A 110 -21.07 -3.42 -20.04
C THR A 110 -19.74 -3.27 -19.32
N GLU A 111 -19.15 -2.08 -19.39
CA GLU A 111 -17.96 -1.70 -18.64
C GLU A 111 -18.35 -1.07 -17.30
N LEU A 112 -17.92 -1.67 -16.21
CA LEU A 112 -18.07 -1.15 -14.85
C LEU A 112 -16.74 -0.62 -14.32
N VAL A 113 -16.79 0.59 -13.79
CA VAL A 113 -15.69 1.22 -13.05
C VAL A 113 -15.82 0.86 -11.58
N LEU A 114 -14.80 0.19 -11.03
CA LEU A 114 -14.68 -0.07 -9.60
C LEU A 114 -13.70 0.95 -8.99
N PHE A 115 -14.11 1.55 -7.87
CA PHE A 115 -13.28 2.53 -7.16
C PHE A 115 -13.58 2.54 -5.66
N GLY A 116 -12.55 2.82 -4.86
CA GLY A 116 -12.64 2.91 -3.42
C GLY A 116 -12.60 4.34 -2.90
N THR A 117 -13.21 4.56 -1.74
CA THR A 117 -13.30 5.85 -1.05
C THR A 117 -12.99 5.69 0.44
N GLY A 118 -12.70 6.79 1.13
CA GLY A 118 -12.31 6.82 2.54
C GLY A 118 -10.80 6.76 2.74
N GLY A 119 -10.35 6.55 3.98
CA GLY A 119 -8.93 6.48 4.32
C GLY A 119 -8.67 5.73 5.62
N GLU A 120 -7.47 5.88 6.19
CA GLU A 120 -7.07 5.13 7.39
C GLU A 120 -7.91 5.44 8.63
N THR A 121 -8.47 6.64 8.71
CA THR A 121 -9.13 7.17 9.92
C THR A 121 -10.58 7.60 9.67
N HIS A 122 -11.10 7.35 8.48
CA HIS A 122 -12.47 7.71 8.12
C HIS A 122 -13.06 6.67 7.16
N GLY A 123 -14.36 6.42 7.35
CA GLY A 123 -15.11 5.44 6.57
C GLY A 123 -15.22 5.80 5.09
N GLY A 124 -15.54 4.78 4.31
CA GLY A 124 -15.82 4.91 2.88
C GLY A 124 -16.39 3.61 2.31
N SER A 125 -16.49 3.57 0.99
CA SER A 125 -17.09 2.44 0.28
C SER A 125 -16.30 2.00 -0.95
N LEU A 126 -16.47 0.73 -1.31
CA LEU A 126 -16.17 0.19 -2.63
C LEU A 126 -17.39 0.45 -3.51
N TRP A 127 -17.19 1.19 -4.59
CA TRP A 127 -18.23 1.61 -5.51
C TRP A 127 -18.11 0.90 -6.84
N SER A 128 -19.25 0.76 -7.51
CA SER A 128 -19.36 0.39 -8.92
C SER A 128 -20.16 1.46 -9.67
N LEU A 129 -19.70 1.84 -10.86
CA LEU A 129 -20.37 2.80 -11.72
C LEU A 129 -20.15 2.40 -13.18
N PRO A 130 -21.19 2.25 -14.03
CA PRO A 130 -20.95 1.97 -15.43
C PRO A 130 -20.19 3.12 -16.11
N LEU A 131 -19.21 2.80 -16.94
CA LEU A 131 -18.33 3.81 -17.58
C LEU A 131 -19.14 4.85 -18.37
N ARG A 132 -20.23 4.43 -19.02
CA ARG A 132 -21.15 5.34 -19.74
C ARG A 132 -21.78 6.40 -18.83
N GLU A 133 -22.04 6.07 -17.56
CA GLU A 133 -22.65 6.99 -16.60
C GLU A 133 -21.60 8.00 -16.11
N LEU A 134 -20.36 7.53 -15.87
CA LEU A 134 -19.23 8.42 -15.58
C LEU A 134 -18.99 9.41 -16.73
N LEU A 135 -18.97 8.94 -17.97
CA LEU A 135 -18.81 9.80 -19.15
C LEU A 135 -19.93 10.85 -19.27
N ALA A 136 -21.15 10.49 -18.86
CA ALA A 136 -22.30 11.38 -18.82
C ALA A 136 -22.36 12.28 -17.57
N GLY A 137 -21.40 12.15 -16.64
CA GLY A 137 -21.39 12.91 -15.37
C GLY A 137 -22.43 12.47 -14.34
N ARG A 138 -23.06 11.30 -14.52
CA ARG A 138 -24.12 10.76 -13.64
C ARG A 138 -23.54 9.84 -12.57
N VAL A 139 -22.82 10.42 -11.62
CA VAL A 139 -22.19 9.64 -10.52
C VAL A 139 -23.18 9.19 -9.45
N ASP A 140 -24.36 9.80 -9.40
CA ASP A 140 -25.48 9.38 -8.56
C ASP A 140 -25.98 7.96 -8.88
N GLU A 141 -25.67 7.43 -10.07
CA GLU A 141 -25.91 6.03 -10.45
C GLU A 141 -24.90 5.04 -9.85
N ALA A 142 -23.91 5.51 -9.08
CA ALA A 142 -22.93 4.64 -8.45
C ALA A 142 -23.57 3.79 -7.33
N ARG A 143 -23.27 2.50 -7.33
CA ARG A 143 -23.72 1.55 -6.32
C ARG A 143 -22.59 1.20 -5.36
N ALA A 144 -22.80 1.40 -4.07
CA ALA A 144 -21.91 0.90 -3.03
C ALA A 144 -22.03 -0.65 -2.94
N LEU A 145 -20.91 -1.34 -3.12
CA LEU A 145 -20.79 -2.79 -3.02
C LEU A 145 -20.44 -3.23 -1.59
N TYR A 146 -19.64 -2.42 -0.90
CA TYR A 146 -19.21 -2.63 0.47
C TYR A 146 -18.94 -1.27 1.12
N THR A 147 -19.38 -1.07 2.35
CA THR A 147 -19.17 0.17 3.11
C THR A 147 -18.66 -0.17 4.50
N ASP A 148 -17.63 0.56 4.93
CA ASP A 148 -17.16 0.54 6.31
C ASP A 148 -17.26 1.97 6.89
N PRO A 149 -17.93 2.17 8.04
CA PRO A 149 -18.15 3.50 8.61
C PRO A 149 -16.90 4.11 9.25
N HIS A 150 -15.85 3.33 9.48
CA HIS A 150 -14.65 3.72 10.22
C HIS A 150 -13.38 3.72 9.37
N LYS A 151 -13.31 2.86 8.35
CA LYS A 151 -12.14 2.64 7.51
C LYS A 151 -12.47 2.77 6.02
N GLY A 152 -11.52 3.29 5.26
CA GLY A 152 -11.64 3.42 3.82
C GLY A 152 -11.33 2.15 3.04
N ILE A 153 -11.69 2.20 1.77
CA ILE A 153 -11.38 1.19 0.75
C ILE A 153 -10.25 1.77 -0.11
N MET A 154 -9.02 1.42 0.26
CA MET A 154 -7.81 2.06 -0.29
C MET A 154 -7.05 1.17 -1.29
N THR A 155 -7.29 -0.14 -1.25
CA THR A 155 -6.62 -1.14 -2.09
C THR A 155 -7.62 -1.81 -3.03
N PRO A 156 -7.26 -2.07 -4.29
CA PRO A 156 -8.13 -2.82 -5.20
C PRO A 156 -8.27 -4.29 -4.79
N PRO A 157 -9.46 -4.90 -4.96
CA PRO A 157 -9.62 -6.34 -4.95
C PRO A 157 -8.87 -6.99 -6.12
N ALA A 158 -8.53 -8.26 -5.95
CA ALA A 158 -8.17 -9.10 -7.07
C ALA A 158 -9.44 -9.51 -7.83
N LEU A 159 -9.43 -9.35 -9.15
CA LEU A 159 -10.53 -9.77 -10.03
C LEU A 159 -10.22 -11.18 -10.55
N VAL A 160 -10.90 -12.18 -10.00
CA VAL A 160 -10.64 -13.60 -10.22
C VAL A 160 -11.95 -14.40 -10.18
N ASP A 161 -12.13 -15.30 -11.14
CA ASP A 161 -13.25 -16.25 -11.14
C ASP A 161 -13.02 -17.36 -10.08
N VAL A 162 -13.69 -17.26 -8.92
CA VAL A 162 -13.65 -18.27 -7.85
C VAL A 162 -14.90 -19.15 -7.84
N THR A 163 -15.98 -18.71 -8.48
CA THR A 163 -17.22 -19.49 -8.66
C THR A 163 -17.13 -20.51 -9.79
N GLY A 164 -16.24 -20.29 -10.76
CA GLY A 164 -16.05 -21.10 -11.96
C GLY A 164 -17.10 -20.83 -13.05
N ASP A 165 -17.79 -19.69 -13.01
CA ASP A 165 -18.87 -19.34 -13.94
C ASP A 165 -18.38 -18.59 -15.20
N GLY A 166 -17.09 -18.26 -15.25
CA GLY A 166 -16.45 -17.55 -16.35
C GLY A 166 -16.46 -16.03 -16.22
N VAL A 167 -17.05 -15.47 -15.17
CA VAL A 167 -17.02 -14.05 -14.79
C VAL A 167 -16.06 -13.87 -13.62
N ALA A 168 -15.30 -12.76 -13.61
CA ALA A 168 -14.41 -12.48 -12.49
C ALA A 168 -15.20 -12.06 -11.25
N ASP A 169 -14.91 -12.67 -10.11
CA ASP A 169 -15.39 -12.25 -8.79
C ASP A 169 -14.42 -11.25 -8.15
N LEU A 170 -14.86 -10.59 -7.08
CA LEU A 170 -14.07 -9.61 -6.36
C LEU A 170 -13.57 -10.22 -5.06
N VAL A 171 -12.26 -10.50 -4.96
CA VAL A 171 -11.64 -10.92 -3.69
C VAL A 171 -10.87 -9.75 -3.09
N MET A 172 -11.39 -9.21 -1.99
CA MET A 172 -10.85 -8.01 -1.35
C MET A 172 -10.21 -8.34 -0.01
N ALA A 173 -8.95 -7.94 0.18
CA ALA A 173 -8.38 -7.72 1.50
C ALA A 173 -8.61 -6.26 1.88
N ALA A 174 -9.67 -5.99 2.62
CA ALA A 174 -10.00 -4.63 3.01
C ALA A 174 -8.98 -4.09 4.02
N PHE A 175 -8.88 -2.75 4.09
CA PHE A 175 -7.97 -2.10 5.05
C PHE A 175 -8.32 -2.44 6.50
N ASN A 176 -9.59 -2.68 6.79
CA ASN A 176 -10.04 -3.18 8.08
C ASN A 176 -9.65 -4.65 8.30
N SER A 177 -10.14 -5.26 9.37
CA SER A 177 -9.85 -6.65 9.75
C SER A 177 -10.47 -7.75 8.86
N THR A 178 -10.90 -7.48 7.63
CA THR A 178 -11.74 -8.41 6.85
C THR A 178 -11.21 -8.67 5.45
N VAL A 179 -11.16 -9.95 5.10
CA VAL A 179 -11.10 -10.41 3.71
C VAL A 179 -12.46 -10.95 3.32
N PHE A 180 -12.93 -10.64 2.12
CA PHE A 180 -14.19 -11.16 1.61
C PHE A 180 -14.15 -11.37 0.10
N ALA A 181 -15.02 -12.25 -0.38
CA ALA A 181 -15.28 -12.43 -1.79
C ALA A 181 -16.73 -12.05 -2.12
N LEU A 182 -16.93 -11.32 -3.22
CA LEU A 182 -18.24 -11.00 -3.80
C LEU A 182 -18.34 -11.61 -5.20
N ASP A 183 -19.50 -12.17 -5.51
CA ASP A 183 -19.86 -12.64 -6.84
C ASP A 183 -19.81 -11.50 -7.86
N GLY A 184 -19.18 -11.74 -9.02
CA GLY A 184 -18.93 -10.70 -10.02
C GLY A 184 -20.17 -10.10 -10.69
N LEU A 185 -21.26 -10.87 -10.77
CA LEU A 185 -22.50 -10.46 -11.45
C LEU A 185 -23.53 -9.87 -10.48
N SER A 186 -23.73 -10.51 -9.35
CA SER A 186 -24.77 -10.15 -8.36
C SER A 186 -24.24 -9.26 -7.23
N PHE A 187 -22.92 -9.25 -7.01
CA PHE A 187 -22.25 -8.70 -5.83
C PHE A 187 -22.71 -9.33 -4.51
N ALA A 188 -23.29 -10.54 -4.56
CA ALA A 188 -23.60 -11.31 -3.36
C ALA A 188 -22.30 -11.76 -2.68
N ARG A 189 -22.26 -11.70 -1.35
CA ARG A 189 -21.10 -12.15 -0.59
C ARG A 189 -20.98 -13.68 -0.63
N LEU A 190 -19.89 -14.18 -1.21
CA LEU A 190 -19.58 -15.60 -1.29
C LEU A 190 -19.04 -16.13 0.05
N TRP A 191 -18.05 -15.43 0.62
CA TRP A 191 -17.48 -15.75 1.93
C TRP A 191 -16.81 -14.53 2.57
N SER A 192 -16.47 -14.65 3.86
CA SER A 192 -15.70 -13.65 4.60
C SER A 192 -14.86 -14.29 5.69
N GLN A 193 -13.63 -13.79 5.85
CA GLN A 193 -12.68 -14.17 6.88
C GLN A 193 -12.21 -12.93 7.63
N ARG A 194 -12.19 -13.01 8.96
CA ARG A 194 -11.79 -11.89 9.83
C ARG A 194 -10.47 -12.17 10.53
N PHE A 195 -9.64 -11.13 10.64
CA PHE A 195 -8.38 -11.10 11.38
C PHE A 195 -8.47 -10.03 12.46
N ALA A 196 -8.88 -10.41 13.67
CA ALA A 196 -9.20 -9.46 14.72
C ALA A 196 -8.06 -8.47 15.01
N GLN A 197 -8.42 -7.20 15.25
CA GLN A 197 -7.48 -6.13 15.62
C GLN A 197 -6.33 -5.95 14.63
N SER A 198 -6.63 -6.12 13.34
CA SER A 198 -5.63 -5.98 12.29
C SER A 198 -6.09 -5.16 11.11
N GLU A 199 -5.12 -4.66 10.35
CA GLU A 199 -5.30 -3.87 9.13
C GLU A 199 -4.38 -4.37 8.01
N SER A 200 -4.70 -4.05 6.76
CA SER A 200 -3.86 -4.43 5.61
C SER A 200 -3.80 -3.35 4.54
N TYR A 201 -2.57 -3.05 4.09
CA TYR A 201 -2.30 -2.21 2.92
C TYR A 201 -2.06 -3.03 1.64
N SER A 202 -2.26 -4.34 1.70
CA SER A 202 -1.87 -5.26 0.64
C SER A 202 -3.06 -5.70 -0.19
N THR A 203 -2.94 -5.62 -1.51
CA THR A 203 -3.81 -6.37 -2.43
C THR A 203 -3.46 -7.86 -2.32
N PRO A 204 -4.46 -8.77 -2.26
CA PRO A 204 -4.20 -10.21 -2.19
C PRO A 204 -3.50 -10.71 -3.46
N ALA A 205 -2.61 -11.69 -3.31
CA ALA A 205 -2.10 -12.47 -4.44
C ALA A 205 -3.00 -13.67 -4.67
N VAL A 206 -3.29 -13.97 -5.93
CA VAL A 206 -4.15 -15.09 -6.33
C VAL A 206 -3.30 -16.19 -6.94
N GLY A 207 -3.58 -17.46 -6.63
CA GLY A 207 -2.89 -18.60 -7.22
C GLY A 207 -3.53 -19.94 -6.86
N TYR A 208 -3.37 -20.96 -7.68
CA TYR A 208 -3.75 -22.33 -7.31
C TYR A 208 -2.75 -22.87 -6.30
N PHE A 209 -3.08 -22.81 -5.02
CA PHE A 209 -2.19 -23.24 -3.95
C PHE A 209 -2.39 -24.71 -3.60
N ASN A 210 -3.64 -25.15 -3.49
CA ASN A 210 -4.00 -26.55 -3.20
C ASN A 210 -4.45 -27.32 -4.46
N ASP A 211 -4.72 -28.63 -4.32
CA ASP A 211 -5.05 -29.52 -5.44
C ASP A 211 -6.48 -29.36 -6.00
N ASP A 212 -7.13 -28.21 -5.78
CA ASP A 212 -8.45 -27.89 -6.29
C ASP A 212 -8.42 -26.88 -7.47
N ARG A 213 -9.56 -26.71 -8.14
CA ARG A 213 -9.66 -25.85 -9.33
C ARG A 213 -10.11 -24.42 -9.02
N THR A 214 -10.18 -24.04 -7.74
CA THR A 214 -10.58 -22.71 -7.31
C THR A 214 -9.31 -21.94 -6.91
N PRO A 215 -9.05 -20.75 -7.46
CA PRO A 215 -7.85 -19.99 -7.10
C PRO A 215 -7.87 -19.54 -5.64
N ASP A 216 -6.80 -19.82 -4.91
CA ASP A 216 -6.61 -19.42 -3.50
C ASP A 216 -5.97 -18.04 -3.40
N VAL A 217 -6.02 -17.43 -2.21
CA VAL A 217 -5.49 -16.07 -2.00
C VAL A 217 -4.52 -15.96 -0.83
N MET A 218 -3.34 -15.40 -1.09
CA MET A 218 -2.39 -15.02 -0.05
C MET A 218 -2.67 -13.60 0.43
N VAL A 219 -2.76 -13.45 1.75
CA VAL A 219 -3.02 -12.18 2.43
C VAL A 219 -2.04 -11.94 3.57
N SER A 220 -1.75 -10.67 3.85
CA SER A 220 -0.94 -10.23 4.97
C SER A 220 -1.71 -9.20 5.79
N TYR A 221 -1.77 -9.40 7.10
CA TYR A 221 -2.48 -8.54 8.03
C TYR A 221 -1.58 -8.14 9.20
N GLN A 222 -1.72 -6.90 9.64
CA GLN A 222 -0.89 -6.30 10.67
C GLN A 222 -1.71 -6.05 11.91
N THR A 223 -1.35 -6.67 13.01
CA THR A 223 -2.05 -6.55 14.28
C THR A 223 -1.53 -5.35 15.04
N GLY A 224 -2.43 -4.58 15.65
CA GLY A 224 -2.07 -3.43 16.47
C GLY A 224 -3.27 -2.56 16.84
N PRO A 225 -3.02 -1.44 17.54
CA PRO A 225 -4.05 -0.45 17.83
C PRO A 225 -4.66 0.21 16.58
N GLY A 226 -4.03 0.02 15.41
CA GLY A 226 -4.42 0.59 14.13
C GLY A 226 -3.41 1.62 13.65
N PHE A 227 -3.60 2.11 12.42
CA PHE A 227 -2.71 3.07 11.81
C PHE A 227 -2.39 4.26 12.73
N PRO A 228 -1.10 4.67 12.85
CA PRO A 228 0.07 4.18 12.10
C PRO A 228 0.93 3.14 12.84
N LEU A 229 0.41 2.50 13.90
CA LEU A 229 1.20 1.64 14.77
C LEU A 229 0.72 0.18 14.72
N TYR A 230 1.65 -0.70 14.34
CA TYR A 230 1.45 -2.15 14.34
C TYR A 230 2.51 -2.83 15.20
N VAL A 231 2.13 -3.92 15.86
CA VAL A 231 2.99 -4.66 16.80
C VAL A 231 3.45 -6.00 16.26
N SER A 232 2.71 -6.58 15.31
CA SER A 232 3.07 -7.81 14.64
C SER A 232 2.36 -7.90 13.30
N SER A 233 2.77 -8.84 12.46
CA SER A 233 2.04 -9.18 11.25
C SER A 233 1.92 -10.68 11.08
N GLN A 234 0.93 -11.08 10.30
CA GLN A 234 0.71 -12.45 9.91
C GLN A 234 0.40 -12.56 8.43
N THR A 235 1.01 -13.53 7.76
CA THR A 235 0.74 -13.89 6.36
C THR A 235 0.17 -15.30 6.30
N THR A 236 -0.91 -15.49 5.52
CA THR A 236 -1.54 -16.79 5.32
C THR A 236 -2.09 -16.93 3.91
N VAL A 237 -2.48 -18.15 3.55
CA VAL A 237 -3.23 -18.47 2.32
C VAL A 237 -4.64 -18.87 2.72
N LEU A 238 -5.64 -18.27 2.09
CA LEU A 238 -7.05 -18.59 2.26
C LEU A 238 -7.56 -19.37 1.05
N ASP A 239 -8.37 -20.38 1.33
CA ASP A 239 -9.09 -21.18 0.35
C ASP A 239 -10.05 -20.29 -0.45
N GLY A 240 -9.92 -20.30 -1.77
CA GLY A 240 -10.69 -19.42 -2.65
C GLY A 240 -12.20 -19.65 -2.62
N ARG A 241 -12.65 -20.85 -2.25
CA ARG A 241 -14.06 -21.23 -2.21
C ARG A 241 -14.71 -20.86 -0.88
N THR A 242 -13.97 -20.99 0.22
CA THR A 242 -14.53 -20.93 1.57
C THR A 242 -14.00 -19.78 2.41
N GLY A 243 -12.90 -19.15 2.00
CA GLY A 243 -12.18 -18.14 2.77
C GLY A 243 -11.40 -18.69 3.97
N ARG A 244 -11.35 -20.01 4.17
CA ARG A 244 -10.70 -20.63 5.33
C ARG A 244 -9.18 -20.71 5.15
N PRO A 245 -8.38 -20.55 6.21
CA PRO A 245 -6.92 -20.70 6.11
C PRO A 245 -6.51 -22.11 5.65
N LEU A 246 -5.61 -22.19 4.67
CA LEU A 246 -5.01 -23.43 4.17
C LEU A 246 -3.70 -23.77 4.89
N LEU A 247 -2.99 -22.78 5.42
CA LEU A 247 -1.80 -23.01 6.25
C LEU A 247 -2.22 -23.46 7.65
N SER A 248 -1.59 -24.52 8.16
CA SER A 248 -1.84 -25.01 9.53
C SER A 248 -1.50 -23.96 10.60
N ARG A 249 -0.51 -23.10 10.30
CA ARG A 249 -0.18 -21.90 11.07
C ARG A 249 0.20 -20.77 10.11
N PRO A 250 -0.27 -19.55 10.35
CA PRO A 250 0.18 -18.40 9.58
C PRO A 250 1.66 -18.10 9.87
N VAL A 251 2.31 -17.43 8.93
CA VAL A 251 3.68 -16.93 9.09
C VAL A 251 3.62 -15.63 9.87
N HIS A 252 4.24 -15.61 11.05
CA HIS A 252 4.28 -14.42 11.91
C HIS A 252 5.60 -13.66 11.77
N SER A 253 5.53 -12.35 11.94
CA SER A 253 6.71 -11.47 12.02
C SER A 253 6.49 -10.30 12.98
N ALA A 254 7.57 -9.73 13.51
CA ALA A 254 7.50 -8.57 14.41
C ALA A 254 7.02 -7.28 13.72
N LEU A 255 7.13 -7.20 12.39
CA LEU A 255 6.74 -6.05 11.58
C LEU A 255 6.02 -6.48 10.31
N GLY A 256 5.04 -5.70 9.88
CA GLY A 256 4.44 -5.86 8.57
C GLY A 256 5.36 -5.33 7.47
N ALA A 257 5.70 -6.20 6.51
CA ALA A 257 6.19 -5.75 5.22
C ALA A 257 5.02 -5.10 4.46
N GLN A 258 5.12 -3.81 4.13
CA GLN A 258 4.07 -3.06 3.43
C GLN A 258 4.08 -3.36 1.93
N ALA A 259 4.04 -4.64 1.55
CA ALA A 259 4.12 -5.07 0.16
C ALA A 259 3.00 -6.08 -0.14
N SER A 260 2.29 -5.87 -1.26
CA SER A 260 1.31 -6.82 -1.78
C SER A 260 2.03 -8.06 -2.30
N PRO A 261 1.69 -9.29 -1.87
CA PRO A 261 2.31 -10.50 -2.42
C PRO A 261 2.10 -10.64 -3.93
N LEU A 262 2.82 -11.56 -4.55
CA LEU A 262 2.75 -11.87 -5.99
C LEU A 262 2.65 -13.38 -6.18
N ALA A 263 2.14 -13.85 -7.32
CA ALA A 263 2.10 -15.27 -7.65
C ALA A 263 2.79 -15.57 -8.99
N ILE A 264 3.45 -16.73 -9.06
CA ILE A 264 3.99 -17.31 -10.29
C ILE A 264 3.12 -18.50 -10.65
N SER A 265 2.53 -18.43 -11.84
CA SER A 265 1.77 -19.54 -12.41
C SER A 265 2.71 -20.68 -12.83
N MET A 266 2.41 -21.88 -12.36
CA MET A 266 3.11 -23.13 -12.67
C MET A 266 2.22 -24.06 -13.50
N PRO A 267 2.80 -24.97 -14.30
CA PRO A 267 2.04 -26.03 -14.95
C PRO A 267 1.41 -26.99 -13.95
N GLY A 268 0.13 -27.30 -14.14
CA GLY A 268 -0.66 -28.16 -13.26
C GLY A 268 -1.59 -27.38 -12.35
N VAL A 269 -2.24 -28.09 -11.44
CA VAL A 269 -3.11 -27.55 -10.39
C VAL A 269 -2.35 -27.59 -9.06
N GLY A 270 -2.59 -26.64 -8.15
CA GLY A 270 -2.00 -26.64 -6.81
C GLY A 270 -0.50 -26.40 -6.72
N ARG A 271 0.07 -25.77 -7.75
CA ARG A 271 1.52 -25.63 -7.92
C ARG A 271 2.00 -24.20 -7.98
N ASP A 272 1.10 -23.22 -7.95
CA ASP A 272 1.50 -21.84 -8.08
C ASP A 272 2.33 -21.42 -6.86
N ILE A 273 3.32 -20.55 -7.12
CA ILE A 273 4.28 -20.11 -6.12
C ILE A 273 3.90 -18.70 -5.72
N PHE A 274 3.59 -18.49 -4.43
CA PHE A 274 3.44 -17.16 -3.88
C PHE A 274 4.79 -16.58 -3.46
N LEU A 275 4.99 -15.32 -3.79
CA LEU A 275 6.13 -14.50 -3.40
C LEU A 275 5.67 -13.46 -2.40
N TYR A 276 6.33 -13.38 -1.25
CA TYR A 276 5.96 -12.43 -0.22
C TYR A 276 7.15 -11.99 0.63
N TRP A 277 7.07 -10.76 1.12
CA TRP A 277 8.06 -10.17 2.00
C TRP A 277 7.76 -10.45 3.47
N LEU A 278 8.81 -10.68 4.24
CA LEU A 278 8.79 -10.82 5.68
C LEU A 278 9.81 -9.86 6.29
N SER A 279 9.37 -9.04 7.25
CA SER A 279 10.23 -8.12 8.00
C SER A 279 10.17 -8.46 9.49
N ASP A 280 11.33 -8.72 10.09
CA ASP A 280 11.40 -9.23 11.46
C ASP A 280 12.71 -8.79 12.14
N CYS A 281 12.86 -9.12 13.42
CA CYS A 281 13.96 -8.65 14.25
C CYS A 281 14.91 -9.78 14.68
N HIS A 282 16.20 -9.48 14.79
CA HIS A 282 17.22 -10.37 15.34
C HIS A 282 17.13 -10.47 16.88
N SER A 283 16.01 -10.95 17.41
CA SER A 283 15.82 -11.11 18.86
C SER A 283 14.86 -12.24 19.19
N ALA A 284 15.24 -13.09 20.15
CA ALA A 284 14.34 -14.12 20.70
C ALA A 284 13.12 -13.50 21.42
N LYS A 285 13.25 -12.25 21.91
CA LYS A 285 12.19 -11.50 22.60
C LYS A 285 11.01 -11.13 21.70
N VAL A 286 11.15 -11.26 20.37
CA VAL A 286 10.05 -11.06 19.41
C VAL A 286 8.83 -11.90 19.78
N ARG A 287 9.05 -13.11 20.32
CA ARG A 287 7.98 -14.06 20.69
C ARG A 287 7.28 -13.74 22.01
N GLU A 288 7.72 -12.72 22.74
CA GLU A 288 7.20 -12.35 24.06
C GLU A 288 6.11 -11.27 24.01
N ASP A 289 5.64 -10.90 22.80
CA ASP A 289 4.53 -9.98 22.47
C ASP A 289 4.11 -9.03 23.60
N LYS A 290 4.87 -7.95 23.78
CA LYS A 290 4.57 -6.90 24.77
C LYS A 290 3.90 -5.71 24.11
N GLU A 291 2.86 -5.19 24.75
CA GLU A 291 2.24 -3.94 24.37
C GLU A 291 3.25 -2.80 24.36
N PHE A 292 3.30 -2.09 23.25
CA PHE A 292 4.24 -1.00 23.03
C PHE A 292 3.49 0.26 22.61
N ALA A 293 3.93 1.41 23.14
CA ALA A 293 3.42 2.71 22.78
C ALA A 293 4.57 3.69 22.62
N LEU A 294 4.44 4.61 21.68
CA LEU A 294 5.37 5.72 21.47
C LEU A 294 4.96 6.90 22.35
N ALA A 295 5.90 7.81 22.59
CA ALA A 295 5.63 9.07 23.27
C ALA A 295 4.44 9.81 22.61
N ALA A 296 3.60 10.41 23.44
CA ALA A 296 2.53 11.31 23.05
C ALA A 296 3.09 12.49 22.24
N GLY A 297 2.29 13.06 21.33
CA GLY A 297 2.75 14.13 20.43
C GLY A 297 3.64 13.68 19.25
N THR A 298 4.15 12.45 19.24
CA THR A 298 4.90 11.94 18.07
C THR A 298 4.01 11.94 16.83
N SER A 299 4.36 12.68 15.77
CA SER A 299 3.57 12.76 14.54
C SER A 299 3.50 11.42 13.80
N VAL A 300 2.45 11.22 13.00
CA VAL A 300 2.24 9.99 12.22
C VAL A 300 3.43 9.69 11.31
N PHE A 301 4.01 10.74 10.71
CA PHE A 301 5.21 10.65 9.91
C PHE A 301 6.39 10.06 10.68
N LEU A 302 6.64 10.56 11.91
CA LEU A 302 7.73 10.08 12.77
C LEU A 302 7.45 8.64 13.25
N ARG A 303 6.20 8.32 13.61
CA ARG A 303 5.81 6.96 14.05
C ARG A 303 6.05 5.92 12.97
N SER A 304 5.61 6.20 11.74
CA SER A 304 5.73 5.23 10.65
C SER A 304 7.19 4.90 10.33
N ARG A 305 8.11 5.87 10.48
CA ARG A 305 9.54 5.79 10.10
C ARG A 305 10.47 5.32 11.21
N ALA A 306 9.91 4.91 12.34
CA ALA A 306 10.67 4.43 13.49
C ALA A 306 11.29 3.04 13.26
N ASP A 307 12.44 2.78 13.87
CA ASP A 307 13.04 1.44 13.92
C ASP A 307 12.44 0.63 15.08
N PHE A 308 11.34 -0.07 14.82
CA PHE A 308 10.65 -0.84 15.85
C PHE A 308 11.48 -2.00 16.42
N CYS A 309 12.42 -2.59 15.67
CA CYS A 309 13.27 -3.65 16.18
C CYS A 309 14.26 -3.13 17.23
N ARG A 310 14.82 -1.95 16.97
CA ARG A 310 15.71 -1.28 17.93
C ARG A 310 14.93 -0.80 19.14
N LEU A 311 13.77 -0.17 18.93
CA LEU A 311 12.96 0.40 20.00
C LEU A 311 12.36 -0.65 20.93
N ARG A 312 11.85 -1.75 20.39
CA ARG A 312 11.14 -2.78 21.18
C ARG A 312 12.07 -3.84 21.72
N PHE A 313 13.13 -4.19 20.99
CA PHE A 313 13.94 -5.38 21.28
C PHE A 313 15.44 -5.12 21.37
N GLY A 314 15.90 -3.88 21.15
CA GLY A 314 17.33 -3.55 21.13
C GLY A 314 18.09 -4.32 20.03
N SER A 315 17.41 -4.69 18.95
CA SER A 315 17.94 -5.58 17.91
C SER A 315 17.83 -4.97 16.53
N ARG A 316 18.54 -5.56 15.56
CA ARG A 316 18.51 -5.11 14.16
C ARG A 316 17.30 -5.71 13.43
N LEU A 317 16.71 -4.91 12.54
CA LEU A 317 15.70 -5.35 11.57
C LEU A 317 16.37 -6.08 10.40
N TYR A 318 15.71 -7.12 9.90
CA TYR A 318 15.99 -7.74 8.62
C TYR A 318 14.72 -7.89 7.80
N THR A 319 14.86 -7.91 6.47
CA THR A 319 13.77 -8.14 5.53
C THR A 319 14.18 -9.22 4.53
N ARG A 320 13.27 -10.16 4.27
CA ARG A 320 13.48 -11.32 3.42
C ARG A 320 12.33 -11.51 2.44
N LEU A 321 12.65 -11.99 1.25
CA LEU A 321 11.65 -12.40 0.25
C LEU A 321 11.62 -13.93 0.20
N TYR A 322 10.44 -14.50 0.32
CA TYR A 322 10.22 -15.94 0.28
C TYR A 322 9.34 -16.35 -0.90
N ALA A 323 9.56 -17.57 -1.38
CA ALA A 323 8.71 -18.30 -2.31
C ALA A 323 8.02 -19.47 -1.59
N LEU A 324 6.68 -19.47 -1.55
CA LEU A 324 5.87 -20.47 -0.87
C LEU A 324 4.91 -21.16 -1.84
N TRP A 325 4.88 -22.49 -1.79
CA TRP A 325 3.87 -23.33 -2.44
C TRP A 325 3.44 -24.43 -1.46
N SER A 326 2.36 -25.15 -1.77
CA SER A 326 1.75 -26.16 -0.89
C SER A 326 2.74 -27.13 -0.24
N ASN A 327 3.72 -27.63 -1.00
CA ASN A 327 4.68 -28.63 -0.53
C ASN A 327 5.95 -28.06 0.14
N ALA A 328 6.23 -26.75 0.05
CA ALA A 328 7.41 -26.17 0.68
C ALA A 328 7.29 -26.06 2.21
N GLY A 329 6.05 -25.93 2.70
CA GLY A 329 5.78 -25.53 4.08
C GLY A 329 6.20 -24.07 4.37
N PRO A 330 5.59 -23.39 5.36
CA PRO A 330 5.99 -22.02 5.72
C PRO A 330 7.37 -21.97 6.40
N PRO A 331 8.20 -20.92 6.15
CA PRO A 331 7.94 -19.73 5.32
C PRO A 331 8.22 -19.95 3.82
N GLY A 332 8.62 -21.14 3.40
CA GLY A 332 9.01 -21.44 2.03
C GLY A 332 10.51 -21.25 1.78
N VAL A 333 10.89 -21.03 0.52
CA VAL A 333 12.28 -20.92 0.07
C VAL A 333 12.72 -19.45 0.05
N LEU A 334 13.89 -19.17 0.63
CA LEU A 334 14.49 -17.84 0.67
C LEU A 334 15.01 -17.42 -0.72
N LEU A 335 14.59 -16.26 -1.21
CA LEU A 335 15.03 -15.67 -2.48
C LEU A 335 15.96 -14.46 -2.30
N TYR A 336 15.78 -13.73 -1.20
CA TYR A 336 16.56 -12.53 -0.88
C TYR A 336 16.64 -12.35 0.63
N ASP A 337 17.81 -11.96 1.13
CA ASP A 337 18.04 -11.56 2.52
C ASP A 337 18.82 -10.23 2.57
N SER A 338 18.21 -9.23 3.24
CA SER A 338 18.80 -7.92 3.47
C SER A 338 20.16 -7.97 4.19
N ASP A 339 20.40 -8.93 5.07
CA ASP A 339 21.69 -9.06 5.77
C ASP A 339 22.80 -9.49 4.82
N GLU A 340 22.50 -10.41 3.91
CA GLU A 340 23.45 -10.86 2.89
C GLU A 340 23.76 -9.77 1.86
N LYS A 341 22.78 -8.89 1.58
CA LYS A 341 22.93 -7.83 0.57
C LYS A 341 23.45 -6.51 1.13
N ARG A 342 23.58 -6.39 2.45
CA ARG A 342 24.01 -5.16 3.12
C ARG A 342 25.29 -4.56 2.52
N THR A 343 26.33 -5.37 2.28
CA THR A 343 27.59 -4.87 1.72
C THR A 343 27.40 -4.23 0.35
N LEU A 344 26.57 -4.84 -0.51
CA LEU A 344 26.26 -4.32 -1.84
C LEU A 344 25.43 -3.04 -1.75
N GLU A 345 24.33 -3.08 -0.99
CA GLU A 345 23.35 -1.98 -0.90
C GLU A 345 23.88 -0.75 -0.15
N TYR A 346 24.94 -0.91 0.66
CA TYR A 346 25.62 0.19 1.37
C TYR A 346 27.00 0.53 0.79
N SER A 347 27.41 -0.10 -0.32
CA SER A 347 28.67 0.25 -0.99
C SER A 347 28.52 1.52 -1.83
N GLY A 348 29.59 2.31 -1.97
CA GLY A 348 29.64 3.42 -2.93
C GLY A 348 28.69 4.59 -2.64
N LEU A 349 28.23 4.76 -1.39
CA LEU A 349 27.28 5.80 -1.04
C LEU A 349 27.82 7.20 -1.32
N LEU A 350 27.21 7.88 -2.28
CA LEU A 350 27.44 9.29 -2.56
C LEU A 350 26.79 10.13 -1.46
N ASN A 351 27.42 11.25 -1.08
CA ASN A 351 26.76 12.26 -0.26
C ASN A 351 25.77 13.04 -1.14
N PHE A 352 24.60 12.43 -1.38
CA PHE A 352 23.55 13.01 -2.21
C PHE A 352 23.07 14.36 -1.66
N THR A 353 23.14 14.59 -0.35
CA THR A 353 22.79 15.91 0.18
C THR A 353 23.83 16.96 -0.21
N ALA A 354 25.14 16.66 -0.13
CA ALA A 354 26.18 17.57 -0.61
C ALA A 354 26.10 17.81 -2.13
N ILE A 355 25.70 16.82 -2.91
CA ILE A 355 25.41 16.99 -4.35
C ILE A 355 24.21 17.91 -4.54
N GLY A 356 23.11 17.65 -3.84
CA GLY A 356 21.88 18.46 -3.88
C GLY A 356 22.09 19.91 -3.45
N SER A 357 22.89 20.15 -2.41
CA SER A 357 23.23 21.50 -1.95
C SER A 357 24.00 22.28 -3.00
N ARG A 358 25.04 21.68 -3.58
CA ARG A 358 25.81 22.30 -4.68
C ARG A 358 24.92 22.59 -5.87
N PHE A 359 23.99 21.70 -6.20
CA PHE A 359 23.01 21.94 -7.25
C PHE A 359 22.10 23.13 -6.93
N LEU A 360 21.56 23.22 -5.70
CA LEU A 360 20.69 24.33 -5.29
C LEU A 360 21.42 25.67 -5.14
N GLU A 361 22.71 25.65 -4.83
CA GLU A 361 23.58 26.84 -4.86
C GLU A 361 23.76 27.36 -6.30
N GLN A 362 23.90 26.46 -7.26
CA GLN A 362 24.04 26.78 -8.68
C GLN A 362 22.70 27.11 -9.36
N HIS A 363 21.60 26.57 -8.83
CA HIS A 363 20.25 26.67 -9.39
C HIS A 363 19.23 27.10 -8.34
N PRO A 364 19.30 28.36 -7.84
CA PRO A 364 18.43 28.86 -6.77
C PRO A 364 16.94 28.86 -7.13
N GLU A 365 16.60 28.85 -8.42
CA GLU A 365 15.23 28.74 -8.93
C GLU A 365 14.52 27.42 -8.56
N TYR A 366 15.27 26.35 -8.24
CA TYR A 366 14.71 25.08 -7.78
C TYR A 366 14.60 24.99 -6.26
N ARG A 367 14.96 26.05 -5.52
CA ARG A 367 14.92 26.06 -4.06
C ARG A 367 13.46 26.11 -3.58
N ARG A 368 12.96 24.97 -3.12
CA ARG A 368 11.59 24.83 -2.59
C ARG A 368 11.51 25.22 -1.12
N ILE A 369 10.34 25.70 -0.68
CA ILE A 369 10.02 25.88 0.74
C ILE A 369 10.20 24.53 1.44
N ARG A 370 10.92 24.53 2.57
CA ARG A 370 11.27 23.34 3.35
C ARG A 370 10.03 22.47 3.56
N ARG A 371 10.01 21.27 2.98
CA ARG A 371 9.17 20.18 3.48
C ARG A 371 9.84 19.65 4.73
N HIS A 372 9.07 19.43 5.79
CA HIS A 372 9.58 18.96 7.09
C HIS A 372 10.30 17.62 6.89
N VAL A 373 11.63 17.59 7.08
CA VAL A 373 12.44 16.38 7.08
C VAL A 373 12.89 16.18 8.52
N GLY A 374 12.37 15.15 9.18
CA GLY A 374 12.72 14.84 10.56
C GLY A 374 14.20 14.45 10.71
N PRO A 375 14.74 14.46 11.94
CA PRO A 375 16.11 14.07 12.22
C PRO A 375 16.34 12.58 11.92
N HIS A 376 17.51 12.29 11.34
CA HIS A 376 17.88 11.01 10.74
C HIS A 376 19.34 10.68 11.10
N ASP A 377 19.62 9.82 12.07
CA ASP A 377 21.01 9.48 12.45
C ASP A 377 21.21 8.11 13.13
N ALA A 378 20.19 7.26 13.13
CA ALA A 378 20.33 5.85 13.44
C ALA A 378 20.61 5.06 12.14
N GLY A 379 21.33 3.93 12.22
CA GLY A 379 21.60 3.09 11.05
C GLY A 379 20.35 2.79 10.21
N GLY A 380 20.50 2.69 8.89
CA GLY A 380 19.37 2.62 7.97
C GLY A 380 18.45 1.42 8.20
N VAL A 381 17.14 1.64 8.01
CA VAL A 381 16.08 0.62 7.96
C VAL A 381 15.69 0.38 6.51
N GLN A 382 15.54 -0.88 6.13
CA GLN A 382 15.07 -1.23 4.79
C GLN A 382 13.55 -1.11 4.75
N ARG A 383 13.03 -0.46 3.71
CA ARG A 383 11.60 -0.49 3.39
C ARG A 383 11.38 -1.19 2.07
N THR A 384 10.39 -2.05 2.06
CA THR A 384 9.88 -2.68 0.85
C THR A 384 8.41 -2.35 0.73
N ILE A 385 8.08 -1.54 -0.28
CA ILE A 385 6.71 -1.08 -0.57
C ILE A 385 6.09 -1.79 -1.79
N SER A 386 6.87 -2.64 -2.45
CA SER A 386 6.43 -3.42 -3.61
C SER A 386 7.10 -4.78 -3.58
N THR A 387 6.35 -5.84 -3.89
CA THR A 387 6.94 -7.17 -4.04
C THR A 387 7.86 -7.27 -5.25
N GLY A 388 7.66 -6.40 -6.24
CA GLY A 388 8.29 -6.46 -7.55
C GLY A 388 7.29 -6.85 -8.63
N THR A 389 7.81 -7.10 -9.84
CA THR A 389 7.04 -7.55 -11.00
C THR A 389 7.77 -8.69 -11.70
N LEU A 390 7.01 -9.57 -12.36
CA LEU A 390 7.57 -10.61 -13.20
C LEU A 390 8.05 -10.02 -14.52
N MET A 391 9.03 -10.67 -15.13
CA MET A 391 9.55 -10.35 -16.46
C MET A 391 9.82 -11.65 -17.23
N PRO A 392 9.89 -11.57 -18.57
CA PRO A 392 10.38 -12.68 -19.38
C PRO A 392 11.71 -13.22 -18.84
N GLY A 393 11.75 -14.53 -18.62
CA GLY A 393 12.95 -15.22 -18.17
C GLY A 393 14.09 -15.03 -19.16
N SER A 394 15.29 -14.82 -18.62
CA SER A 394 16.50 -14.71 -19.43
C SER A 394 17.04 -16.06 -19.94
N GLU A 395 16.41 -17.17 -19.54
CA GLU A 395 16.66 -18.54 -20.01
C GLU A 395 15.36 -19.31 -20.29
N PRO A 396 15.39 -20.39 -21.09
CA PRO A 396 14.27 -21.30 -21.23
C PRO A 396 13.81 -21.88 -19.88
N HIS A 397 12.49 -22.04 -19.72
CA HIS A 397 11.86 -22.58 -18.50
C HIS A 397 12.20 -21.80 -17.23
N SER A 398 12.39 -20.48 -17.35
CA SER A 398 12.60 -19.58 -16.23
C SER A 398 11.67 -18.37 -16.31
N ILE A 399 11.49 -17.70 -15.18
CA ILE A 399 10.88 -16.39 -15.09
C ILE A 399 11.78 -15.49 -14.27
N ASP A 400 11.89 -14.22 -14.65
CA ASP A 400 12.69 -13.28 -13.90
C ASP A 400 11.76 -12.47 -12.99
N LEU A 401 12.19 -12.24 -11.75
CA LEU A 401 11.56 -11.35 -10.80
C LEU A 401 12.40 -10.08 -10.68
N VAL A 402 11.77 -8.93 -10.89
CA VAL A 402 12.42 -7.62 -10.71
C VAL A 402 11.78 -6.90 -9.54
N PHE A 403 12.60 -6.50 -8.57
CA PHE A 403 12.15 -5.74 -7.41
C PHE A 403 13.20 -4.72 -7.00
N ALA A 404 12.74 -3.72 -6.26
CA ALA A 404 13.57 -2.65 -5.75
C ALA A 404 13.60 -2.69 -4.22
N THR A 405 14.79 -2.47 -3.66
CA THR A 405 14.99 -2.25 -2.23
C THR A 405 15.61 -0.87 -2.02
N PHE A 406 15.28 -0.22 -0.91
CA PHE A 406 15.95 1.02 -0.52
C PHE A 406 16.03 1.12 1.00
N TRP A 407 17.02 1.88 1.45
CA TRP A 407 17.28 2.12 2.87
C TRP A 407 17.11 3.60 3.18
N PHE A 408 16.47 3.88 4.29
CA PHE A 408 16.33 5.22 4.83
C PHE A 408 16.74 5.21 6.30
N LEU A 409 17.21 6.35 6.79
CA LEU A 409 17.56 6.50 8.19
C LEU A 409 16.24 6.60 9.00
N PRO A 410 16.05 5.79 10.05
CA PRO A 410 14.85 5.86 10.85
C PRO A 410 14.78 7.20 11.59
N THR A 411 13.57 7.61 11.92
CA THR A 411 13.30 8.78 12.76
C THR A 411 13.63 8.47 14.21
N ARG A 412 14.16 9.47 14.93
CA ARG A 412 14.28 9.37 16.39
C ARG A 412 12.90 9.50 17.01
N VAL A 413 12.48 8.47 17.72
CA VAL A 413 11.26 8.47 18.54
C VAL A 413 11.57 7.78 19.86
N ARG A 414 10.92 8.23 20.93
CA ARG A 414 11.06 7.64 22.26
C ARG A 414 9.90 6.67 22.53
N THR A 415 10.23 5.59 23.22
CA THR A 415 9.26 4.63 23.72
C THR A 415 8.65 5.16 25.01
N MET A 416 7.35 4.97 25.20
CA MET A 416 6.70 5.36 26.44
C MET A 416 6.93 4.28 27.51
N SER A 417 7.40 4.70 28.68
CA SER A 417 7.56 3.85 29.86
C SER A 417 6.21 3.37 30.42
N THR A 418 6.24 2.32 31.23
CA THR A 418 5.04 1.77 31.87
C THR A 418 4.36 2.80 32.79
N ASP A 419 5.15 3.62 33.50
CA ASP A 419 4.62 4.61 34.45
C ASP A 419 3.95 5.78 33.72
N GLU A 420 4.56 6.26 32.64
CA GLU A 420 3.93 7.26 31.76
C GLU A 420 2.62 6.73 31.16
N ARG A 421 2.60 5.47 30.72
CA ARG A 421 1.39 4.85 30.15
C ARG A 421 0.26 4.76 31.18
N ARG A 422 0.56 4.28 32.38
CA ARG A 422 -0.42 4.23 33.50
C ARG A 422 -0.91 5.62 33.88
N CYS A 423 -0.03 6.61 33.85
CA CYS A 423 -0.39 8.00 34.10
C CYS A 423 -1.40 8.50 33.05
N LEU A 424 -1.12 8.29 31.75
CA LEU A 424 -2.02 8.69 30.67
C LEU A 424 -3.36 7.95 30.73
N GLU A 425 -3.37 6.64 30.96
CA GLU A 425 -4.61 5.86 31.11
C GLU A 425 -5.48 6.40 32.25
N ARG A 426 -4.87 6.76 33.38
CA ARG A 426 -5.56 7.37 34.52
C ARG A 426 -6.18 8.72 34.16
N ILE A 427 -5.48 9.58 33.42
CA ILE A 427 -6.01 10.89 32.99
C ILE A 427 -7.12 10.68 31.97
N ARG A 428 -6.92 9.83 30.95
CA ARG A 428 -7.89 9.50 29.89
C ARG A 428 -9.17 8.87 30.42
N ALA A 429 -9.11 8.10 31.50
CA ALA A 429 -10.32 7.58 32.17
C ALA A 429 -11.28 8.70 32.62
N HIS A 430 -10.79 9.93 32.77
CA HIS A 430 -11.55 11.11 33.14
C HIS A 430 -11.82 12.05 31.95
N GLU A 431 -11.59 11.63 30.70
CA GLU A 431 -11.82 12.46 29.50
C GLU A 431 -13.26 13.01 29.43
N GLY A 432 -14.24 12.24 29.90
CA GLY A 432 -15.64 12.67 29.98
C GLY A 432 -15.87 13.95 30.80
N ALA A 433 -14.94 14.31 31.70
CA ALA A 433 -14.98 15.56 32.46
C ALA A 433 -14.85 16.80 31.55
N ARG A 434 -14.41 16.67 30.30
CA ARG A 434 -14.35 17.79 29.34
C ARG A 434 -15.71 18.30 28.87
N PHE A 435 -16.75 17.50 29.09
CA PHE A 435 -18.14 17.86 28.77
C PHE A 435 -18.91 18.35 30.01
N GLN A 436 -18.27 18.39 31.19
CA GLN A 436 -18.88 18.85 32.44
C GLN A 436 -18.51 20.31 32.70
N VAL A 437 -19.51 21.20 32.80
CA VAL A 437 -19.33 22.66 32.89
C VAL A 437 -18.46 23.08 34.09
N ASP A 438 -18.50 22.32 35.19
CA ASP A 438 -17.77 22.62 36.43
C ASP A 438 -16.33 22.05 36.46
N SER A 439 -15.91 21.38 35.40
CA SER A 439 -14.59 20.76 35.31
C SER A 439 -13.53 21.74 34.82
N PRO A 440 -12.29 21.71 35.35
CA PRO A 440 -11.17 22.47 34.80
C PRO A 440 -10.79 22.03 33.36
N LEU A 441 -11.30 20.87 32.92
CA LEU A 441 -11.10 20.34 31.57
C LEU A 441 -12.21 20.76 30.60
N TYR A 442 -13.22 21.51 31.06
CA TYR A 442 -14.38 21.88 30.26
C TYR A 442 -14.00 22.69 29.03
N GLY A 443 -14.51 22.29 27.87
CA GLY A 443 -14.29 23.00 26.60
C GLY A 443 -12.97 22.67 25.90
N LEU A 444 -12.12 21.80 26.46
CA LEU A 444 -10.96 21.27 25.74
C LEU A 444 -11.42 20.34 24.60
N ASP A 445 -10.89 20.56 23.40
CA ASP A 445 -10.99 19.58 22.31
C ASP A 445 -10.06 18.36 22.56
N HIS A 446 -10.19 17.33 21.72
CA HIS A 446 -9.50 16.05 21.97
C HIS A 446 -7.99 16.20 21.94
N ASP A 447 -7.49 17.03 21.04
CA ASP A 447 -6.06 17.25 20.86
C ASP A 447 -5.49 18.06 22.04
N ALA A 448 -6.21 19.08 22.51
CA ALA A 448 -5.80 19.89 23.65
C ALA A 448 -5.79 19.08 24.96
N PHE A 449 -6.75 18.17 25.13
CA PHE A 449 -6.75 17.24 26.27
C PHE A 449 -5.59 16.24 26.22
N GLU A 450 -5.32 15.67 25.06
CA GLU A 450 -4.20 14.75 24.87
C GLU A 450 -2.85 15.42 25.12
N GLN A 451 -2.70 16.70 24.72
CA GLN A 451 -1.51 17.50 25.02
C GLN A 451 -1.36 17.77 26.52
N LEU A 452 -2.44 18.14 27.20
CA LEU A 452 -2.43 18.34 28.65
C LEU A 452 -2.03 17.05 29.39
N ALA A 453 -2.64 15.92 29.02
CA ALA A 453 -2.35 14.62 29.61
C ALA A 453 -0.88 14.23 29.40
N ALA A 454 -0.33 14.49 28.20
CA ALA A 454 1.08 14.26 27.91
C ALA A 454 2.00 15.08 28.81
N ALA A 455 1.74 16.38 28.94
CA ALA A 455 2.52 17.28 29.77
C ALA A 455 2.48 16.90 31.27
N GLU A 456 1.31 16.57 31.80
CA GLU A 456 1.15 16.13 33.20
C GLU A 456 1.88 14.81 33.50
N CYS A 457 2.01 13.93 32.52
CA CYS A 457 2.70 12.66 32.66
C CYS A 457 4.22 12.75 32.38
N GLY A 458 4.78 13.96 32.32
CA GLY A 458 6.23 14.17 32.17
C GLY A 458 6.76 13.83 30.79
N GLN A 459 5.91 13.90 29.76
CA GLN A 459 6.37 13.84 28.37
C GLN A 459 6.93 15.21 28.00
N ASP A 460 8.21 15.45 28.30
CA ASP A 460 8.90 16.64 27.79
C ASP A 460 8.98 16.57 26.25
N ASP A 461 8.75 17.71 25.60
CA ASP A 461 9.10 17.91 24.19
C ASP A 461 10.61 17.67 24.06
N ASP A 462 11.00 16.49 23.56
CA ASP A 462 12.38 16.17 23.23
C ASP A 462 12.87 17.19 22.17
N ASN A 463 13.44 18.29 22.66
CA ASN A 463 14.02 19.38 21.89
C ASN A 463 15.42 18.98 21.35
N ASP A 464 15.57 17.70 21.03
CA ASP A 464 16.81 17.08 20.54
C ASP A 464 16.97 17.28 19.02
N GLN A 465 16.36 18.35 18.48
CA GLN A 465 16.51 18.80 17.09
C GLN A 465 17.82 19.55 16.84
N LEU A 466 18.59 19.88 17.90
CA LEU A 466 19.74 20.78 17.84
C LEU A 466 21.05 20.14 17.31
N ALA A 467 21.05 18.86 16.96
CA ALA A 467 22.20 18.16 16.35
C ALA A 467 21.92 17.65 14.92
N TYR A 468 20.95 18.24 14.22
CA TYR A 468 20.61 17.87 12.85
C TYR A 468 21.52 18.57 11.83
N ASP A 469 22.48 17.83 11.27
CA ASP A 469 23.14 18.22 10.02
C ASP A 469 22.46 17.51 8.83
N PRO A 470 21.62 18.21 8.04
CA PRO A 470 20.98 17.62 6.87
C PRO A 470 22.00 17.21 5.79
N PHE A 471 23.17 17.85 5.77
CA PHE A 471 24.10 17.86 4.63
C PHE A 471 25.24 16.85 4.73
N ASP A 472 25.42 16.21 5.88
CA ASP A 472 26.37 15.11 6.08
C ASP A 472 25.67 13.76 6.30
N ARG A 473 24.92 13.31 5.29
CA ARG A 473 24.21 12.04 5.32
C ARG A 473 24.46 11.22 4.06
N ARG A 474 25.00 10.02 4.28
CA ARG A 474 25.06 8.96 3.26
C ARG A 474 23.71 8.25 3.25
N MET A 475 22.76 8.81 2.49
CA MET A 475 21.46 8.15 2.24
C MET A 475 21.69 6.77 1.64
N GLY A 476 20.82 5.81 1.93
CA GLY A 476 20.82 4.53 1.23
C GLY A 476 20.53 4.73 -0.26
N GLN A 477 20.94 3.77 -1.09
CA GLN A 477 20.63 3.77 -2.52
C GLN A 477 19.43 2.87 -2.83
N LEU A 478 18.65 3.26 -3.84
CA LEU A 478 17.69 2.36 -4.47
C LEU A 478 18.46 1.30 -5.25
N THR A 479 18.33 0.03 -4.86
CA THR A 479 18.95 -1.09 -5.56
C THR A 479 17.86 -1.88 -6.28
N VAL A 480 18.04 -2.07 -7.59
CA VAL A 480 17.11 -2.86 -8.42
C VAL A 480 17.72 -4.24 -8.66
N TYR A 481 17.04 -5.28 -8.19
CA TYR A 481 17.40 -6.67 -8.40
C TYR A 481 16.64 -7.24 -9.57
N ARG A 482 17.32 -8.08 -10.36
CA ARG A 482 16.71 -9.01 -11.31
C ARG A 482 17.13 -10.42 -10.93
N VAL A 483 16.22 -11.18 -10.34
CA VAL A 483 16.44 -12.54 -9.85
C VAL A 483 15.81 -13.52 -10.82
N ARG A 484 16.61 -14.41 -11.40
CA ARG A 484 16.10 -15.49 -12.25
C ARG A 484 15.60 -16.64 -11.39
N LEU A 485 14.36 -17.05 -11.61
CA LEU A 485 13.73 -18.20 -10.96
C LEU A 485 13.61 -19.35 -11.95
N LYS A 486 14.21 -20.48 -11.61
CA LYS A 486 14.23 -21.70 -12.42
C LYS A 486 14.11 -22.92 -11.51
N CYS A 487 13.28 -23.88 -11.90
CA CYS A 487 13.18 -25.14 -11.17
C CYS A 487 14.40 -26.02 -11.49
N ALA A 488 15.13 -26.47 -10.47
CA ALA A 488 16.26 -27.37 -10.62
C ALA A 488 15.79 -28.83 -10.48
N CYS A 489 15.48 -29.49 -11.60
CA CYS A 489 15.01 -30.87 -11.62
C CYS A 489 14.96 -31.43 -13.05
N ASP A 490 15.38 -32.68 -13.25
CA ASP A 490 15.55 -33.30 -14.58
C ASP A 490 14.24 -33.53 -15.36
N ARG A 491 13.08 -33.53 -14.67
CA ARG A 491 11.75 -33.78 -15.28
C ARG A 491 10.65 -32.83 -14.80
N CYS A 492 10.99 -31.72 -14.15
CA CYS A 492 10.00 -30.79 -13.63
C CYS A 492 9.66 -29.74 -14.67
N ALA A 493 8.37 -29.44 -14.78
CA ALA A 493 7.94 -28.27 -15.54
C ALA A 493 8.33 -27.01 -14.76
N GLY A 494 9.05 -26.10 -15.42
CA GLY A 494 9.36 -24.77 -14.86
C GLY A 494 8.14 -23.84 -14.86
N PRO A 495 8.30 -22.59 -14.42
CA PRO A 495 7.26 -21.56 -14.50
C PRO A 495 6.65 -21.45 -15.90
N LEU A 496 5.36 -21.11 -15.97
CA LEU A 496 4.76 -20.76 -17.26
C LEU A 496 5.52 -19.57 -17.86
N PRO A 497 5.66 -19.50 -19.20
CA PRO A 497 6.24 -18.33 -19.86
C PRO A 497 5.53 -17.05 -19.43
N PHE A 498 6.24 -15.91 -19.43
CA PHE A 498 5.71 -14.62 -18.96
C PHE A 498 4.35 -14.25 -19.60
N GLY A 499 4.21 -14.43 -20.92
CA GLY A 499 2.93 -14.17 -21.62
C GLY A 499 1.78 -15.12 -21.27
N ARG A 500 2.03 -16.15 -20.45
CA ARG A 500 1.05 -17.14 -19.97
C ARG A 500 0.88 -17.12 -18.44
N GLN A 501 1.47 -16.13 -17.77
CA GLN A 501 1.22 -15.88 -16.35
C GLN A 501 -0.22 -15.40 -16.17
N ARG A 502 -0.92 -16.00 -15.21
CA ARG A 502 -2.38 -15.86 -15.06
C ARG A 502 -2.76 -14.85 -14.01
N TRP A 503 -1.88 -14.60 -13.04
CA TRP A 503 -2.28 -13.94 -11.81
C TRP A 503 -2.04 -12.45 -11.85
N PRO A 504 -2.94 -11.67 -11.25
CA PRO A 504 -2.69 -10.26 -11.06
C PRO A 504 -1.51 -10.06 -10.12
N ALA A 505 -0.56 -9.22 -10.53
CA ALA A 505 0.29 -8.50 -9.59
C ALA A 505 -0.49 -7.29 -9.05
N TYR A 506 0.00 -6.61 -8.01
CA TYR A 506 -0.47 -5.25 -7.72
C TYR A 506 -0.28 -4.42 -8.99
N MET A 507 -1.41 -4.07 -9.62
CA MET A 507 -1.48 -3.38 -10.92
C MET A 507 -1.00 -4.23 -12.12
N GLY A 508 -1.09 -5.57 -12.09
CA GLY A 508 -0.98 -6.47 -13.24
C GLY A 508 0.14 -6.18 -14.28
N ALA A 509 -0.04 -6.68 -15.51
CA ALA A 509 0.74 -6.23 -16.67
C ALA A 509 0.13 -4.97 -17.32
N ASN A 510 -1.17 -4.74 -17.12
CA ASN A 510 -1.94 -3.62 -17.68
C ASN A 510 -2.54 -2.71 -16.60
N ALA A 511 -2.03 -2.72 -15.36
CA ALA A 511 -2.59 -1.96 -14.24
C ALA A 511 -3.95 -2.41 -13.67
N ASP A 512 -4.56 -3.49 -14.20
CA ASP A 512 -5.98 -3.83 -13.97
C ASP A 512 -6.28 -4.79 -12.80
N CYS A 513 -5.25 -5.43 -12.22
CA CYS A 513 -5.39 -6.52 -11.22
C CYS A 513 -6.36 -7.65 -11.66
N TYR A 514 -6.40 -7.93 -12.97
CA TYR A 514 -7.26 -8.96 -13.55
C TYR A 514 -6.53 -10.29 -13.79
N THR A 515 -7.18 -11.42 -13.49
CA THR A 515 -6.62 -12.74 -13.86
C THR A 515 -6.66 -12.98 -15.37
N ARG A 516 -5.52 -13.28 -15.98
CA ARG A 516 -5.41 -13.58 -17.41
C ARG A 516 -5.83 -15.02 -17.70
N LYS A 517 -6.63 -15.20 -18.76
CA LYS A 517 -6.92 -16.52 -19.33
C LYS A 517 -5.62 -17.09 -19.98
N PRO A 518 -5.34 -18.39 -19.82
CA PRO A 518 -4.05 -19.02 -20.15
C PRO A 518 -3.72 -19.24 -21.63
#